data_AF-A0A921TDP9-F1
#
_entry.id   AF-A0A921TDP9-F1
#
_cell.length_a   1.000
_cell.length_b   1.000
_cell.length_c   1.000
_cell.angle_alpha   90.00
_cell.angle_beta   90.00
_cell.angle_gamma   90.00
#
_symmetry.space_group_name_H-M   'P 1'
#
loop_
_entity.id
_entity.type
_entity.pdbx_description
1 polymer ?
#
loop_
_entity_poly.entity_id
_entity_poly.type
_entity_poly.pdbx_seq_one_letter_code
_entity_poly.pdbx_strand_id
1 'polypeptide(L)'
;MNYYLTAAFAAAAIPMAAASVQASTFDLSFNLSGFNDSQRSVFGRIETFWESMISGYIVDPGFNTFQIDASAVHIDGSFGTLASAGPTGAVHAGEYVYSTGGGLILDQIDLYYIERNDQLEDLVNHEVAHVLGLGTLWEENGLYEAESGRYTGAAALEAYRGECDANATFIPVDIVSGEGTRNAHWDEEFGCGNRELMTGFLSSNAFFSDTSLASFTDLGYRLAGFEEVIAPSPVPLPASGVMLVAGLGAFGAIRRRRNKAA
;
A
#
# COMPACT_ATOMS: atom_id res chain seq x y z
N MET A 1 -39.75 1.03 -63.26
CA MET A 1 -39.59 0.70 -61.83
C MET A 1 -38.59 -0.43 -61.72
N ASN A 2 -37.33 -0.14 -61.41
CA ASN A 2 -36.33 -1.15 -61.02
C ASN A 2 -35.63 -0.63 -59.76
N TYR A 3 -35.82 -1.31 -58.64
CA TYR A 3 -35.14 -1.05 -57.38
C TYR A 3 -33.86 -1.88 -57.33
N TYR A 4 -32.70 -1.23 -57.14
CA TYR A 4 -31.47 -1.91 -56.75
C TYR A 4 -31.35 -1.83 -55.23
N LEU A 5 -31.40 -2.98 -54.55
CA LEU A 5 -30.99 -3.10 -53.15
C LEU A 5 -29.47 -3.19 -53.08
N THR A 6 -28.85 -2.24 -52.40
CA THR A 6 -27.46 -2.32 -51.93
C THR A 6 -27.42 -3.13 -50.63
N ALA A 7 -26.67 -4.24 -50.62
CA ALA A 7 -26.38 -4.99 -49.41
C ALA A 7 -25.27 -4.27 -48.62
N ALA A 8 -25.59 -3.76 -47.43
CA ALA A 8 -24.61 -3.24 -46.49
C ALA A 8 -24.07 -4.39 -45.62
N PHE A 9 -22.76 -4.66 -45.70
CA PHE A 9 -22.07 -5.53 -44.74
C PHE A 9 -21.85 -4.74 -43.45
N ALA A 10 -22.58 -5.10 -42.39
CA ALA A 10 -22.29 -4.62 -41.05
C ALA A 10 -21.13 -5.43 -40.47
N ALA A 11 -19.97 -4.81 -40.29
CA ALA A 11 -18.89 -5.38 -39.50
C ALA A 11 -19.31 -5.30 -38.02
N ALA A 12 -19.65 -6.44 -37.42
CA ALA A 12 -19.92 -6.54 -35.99
C ALA A 12 -18.58 -6.39 -35.23
N ALA A 13 -18.38 -5.24 -34.59
CA ALA A 13 -17.33 -5.09 -33.61
C ALA A 13 -17.72 -5.91 -32.37
N ILE A 14 -16.95 -6.96 -32.07
CA ILE A 14 -17.06 -7.70 -30.82
C ILE A 14 -16.43 -6.82 -29.74
N PRO A 15 -17.18 -6.36 -28.73
CA PRO A 15 -16.57 -5.64 -27.62
C PRO A 15 -15.71 -6.65 -26.84
N MET A 16 -14.38 -6.47 -26.88
CA MET A 16 -13.50 -7.06 -25.90
C MET A 16 -13.79 -6.33 -24.58
N ALA A 17 -14.54 -6.98 -23.70
CA ALA A 17 -14.67 -6.50 -22.33
C ALA A 17 -13.26 -6.54 -21.72
N ALA A 18 -12.67 -5.37 -21.48
CA ALA A 18 -11.57 -5.28 -20.54
C ALA A 18 -12.13 -5.77 -19.21
N ALA A 19 -11.62 -6.90 -18.70
CA ALA A 19 -11.91 -7.30 -17.34
C ALA A 19 -11.41 -6.17 -16.44
N SER A 20 -12.32 -5.41 -15.84
CA SER A 20 -11.96 -4.54 -14.73
C SER A 20 -11.53 -5.48 -13.60
N VAL A 21 -10.22 -5.63 -13.40
CA VAL A 21 -9.71 -6.14 -12.13
C VAL A 21 -10.16 -5.11 -11.10
N GLN A 22 -11.22 -5.43 -10.37
CA GLN A 22 -11.69 -4.63 -9.27
C GLN A 22 -10.57 -4.73 -8.23
N ALA A 23 -9.83 -3.64 -8.01
CA ALA A 23 -8.81 -3.59 -6.97
C ALA A 23 -9.46 -4.09 -5.67
N SER A 24 -8.86 -5.08 -5.02
CA SER A 24 -9.33 -5.53 -3.71
C SER A 24 -9.18 -4.35 -2.75
N THR A 25 -10.32 -3.93 -2.21
CA THR A 25 -10.36 -2.91 -1.15
C THR A 25 -9.86 -3.53 0.13
N PHE A 26 -8.94 -2.88 0.82
CA PHE A 26 -8.49 -3.32 2.14
C PHE A 26 -9.64 -3.17 3.16
N ASP A 27 -9.89 -4.20 3.96
CA ASP A 27 -10.98 -4.29 4.94
C ASP A 27 -10.43 -4.92 6.22
N LEU A 28 -10.24 -4.12 7.27
CA LEU A 28 -9.59 -4.57 8.51
C LEU A 28 -10.64 -4.93 9.55
N SER A 29 -10.48 -6.08 10.19
CA SER A 29 -11.39 -6.52 11.24
C SER A 29 -10.66 -7.18 12.40
N PHE A 30 -11.23 -7.04 13.60
CA PHE A 30 -10.69 -7.61 14.83
C PHE A 30 -11.61 -8.65 15.48
N ASN A 31 -11.00 -9.69 16.03
CA ASN A 31 -11.63 -10.63 16.95
C ASN A 31 -11.03 -10.40 18.34
N LEU A 32 -11.84 -9.88 19.26
CA LEU A 32 -11.39 -9.27 20.52
C LEU A 32 -11.69 -10.13 21.74
N SER A 33 -10.66 -10.48 22.51
CA SER A 33 -10.78 -11.21 23.78
C SER A 33 -10.03 -10.52 24.94
N GLY A 34 -10.51 -10.67 26.18
CA GLY A 34 -9.84 -10.12 27.37
C GLY A 34 -10.01 -8.61 27.63
N PHE A 35 -10.50 -7.83 26.67
CA PHE A 35 -10.70 -6.38 26.79
C PHE A 35 -11.99 -5.97 27.51
N ASN A 36 -11.94 -4.85 28.24
CA ASN A 36 -13.11 -4.13 28.75
C ASN A 36 -13.79 -3.27 27.65
N ASP A 37 -14.92 -2.63 27.96
CA ASP A 37 -15.70 -1.85 26.97
C ASP A 37 -14.96 -0.60 26.44
N SER A 38 -14.19 0.11 27.28
CA SER A 38 -13.43 1.28 26.81
C SER A 38 -12.32 0.88 25.85
N GLN A 39 -11.60 -0.19 26.17
CA GLN A 39 -10.53 -0.76 25.35
C GLN A 39 -11.06 -1.24 24.00
N ARG A 40 -12.20 -1.95 24.00
CA ARG A 40 -12.85 -2.42 22.76
C ARG A 40 -13.22 -1.28 21.82
N SER A 41 -13.62 -0.12 22.37
CA SER A 41 -14.00 1.04 21.55
C SER A 41 -12.84 1.62 20.73
N VAL A 42 -11.58 1.37 21.14
CA VAL A 42 -10.39 1.85 20.41
C VAL A 42 -10.27 1.15 19.07
N PHE A 43 -10.52 -0.16 19.00
CA PHE A 43 -10.32 -0.96 17.78
C PHE A 43 -11.17 -0.47 16.59
N GLY A 44 -12.38 0.05 16.80
CA GLY A 44 -13.15 0.63 15.70
C GLY A 44 -12.52 1.92 15.13
N ARG A 45 -11.75 2.66 15.93
CA ARG A 45 -10.97 3.83 15.43
C ARG A 45 -9.71 3.37 14.71
N ILE A 46 -9.10 2.28 15.16
CA ILE A 46 -7.97 1.62 14.48
C ILE A 46 -8.40 1.12 13.09
N GLU A 47 -9.54 0.42 12.98
CA GLU A 47 -10.14 0.01 11.71
C GLU A 47 -10.28 1.23 10.78
N THR A 48 -10.96 2.28 11.27
CA THR A 48 -11.17 3.52 10.50
C THR A 48 -9.85 4.17 10.07
N PHE A 49 -8.85 4.21 10.94
CA PHE A 49 -7.54 4.78 10.64
C PHE A 49 -6.86 4.02 9.51
N TRP A 50 -6.71 2.70 9.63
CA TRP A 50 -6.00 1.90 8.62
C TRP A 50 -6.73 1.83 7.29
N GLU A 51 -8.07 1.73 7.30
CA GLU A 51 -8.87 1.77 6.06
C GLU A 51 -8.86 3.16 5.39
N SER A 52 -8.61 4.22 6.16
CA SER A 52 -8.40 5.55 5.58
C SER A 52 -7.01 5.73 4.97
N MET A 53 -6.03 4.95 5.40
CA MET A 53 -4.64 5.03 4.93
C MET A 53 -4.35 4.08 3.77
N ILE A 54 -4.88 2.85 3.81
CA ILE A 54 -4.64 1.81 2.82
C ILE A 54 -5.92 1.60 2.00
N SER A 55 -5.86 1.93 0.70
CA SER A 55 -6.99 1.74 -0.22
C SER A 55 -7.03 0.33 -0.84
N GLY A 56 -5.93 -0.42 -0.77
CA GLY A 56 -5.84 -1.77 -1.30
C GLY A 56 -4.39 -2.22 -1.53
N TYR A 57 -4.18 -3.01 -2.57
CA TYR A 57 -2.90 -3.66 -2.87
C TYR A 57 -2.39 -3.32 -4.27
N ILE A 58 -1.07 -3.14 -4.43
CA ILE A 58 -0.42 -2.88 -5.73
C ILE A 58 -0.63 -4.08 -6.66
N VAL A 59 -0.44 -5.30 -6.15
CA VAL A 59 -0.79 -6.55 -6.82
C VAL A 59 -1.86 -7.24 -5.98
N ASP A 60 -2.98 -7.62 -6.60
CA ASP A 60 -4.10 -8.28 -5.91
C ASP A 60 -3.66 -9.63 -5.31
N PRO A 61 -3.69 -9.80 -3.98
CA PRO A 61 -3.26 -11.03 -3.33
C PRO A 61 -4.37 -12.11 -3.28
N GLY A 62 -5.56 -11.84 -3.82
CA GLY A 62 -6.68 -12.79 -3.82
C GLY A 62 -7.50 -12.81 -2.54
N PHE A 63 -7.31 -11.82 -1.66
CA PHE A 63 -8.13 -11.58 -0.47
C PHE A 63 -8.30 -10.07 -0.26
N ASN A 64 -9.29 -9.69 0.55
CA ASN A 64 -9.63 -8.31 0.84
C ASN A 64 -9.86 -8.06 2.34
N THR A 65 -10.51 -9.01 3.01
CA THR A 65 -10.67 -8.98 4.47
C THR A 65 -9.37 -9.42 5.14
N PHE A 66 -8.91 -8.59 6.06
CA PHE A 66 -7.73 -8.78 6.87
C PHE A 66 -8.18 -8.94 8.34
N GLN A 67 -8.02 -10.14 8.89
CA GLN A 67 -8.45 -10.46 10.26
C GLN A 67 -7.27 -10.43 11.22
N ILE A 68 -7.44 -9.74 12.35
CA ILE A 68 -6.51 -9.77 13.48
C ILE A 68 -7.21 -10.38 14.70
N ASP A 69 -6.61 -11.41 15.29
CA ASP A 69 -7.01 -11.92 16.60
C ASP A 69 -6.28 -11.13 17.69
N ALA A 70 -7.00 -10.26 18.41
CA ALA A 70 -6.43 -9.45 19.47
C ALA A 70 -6.87 -9.94 20.85
N SER A 71 -5.91 -10.02 21.78
CA SER A 71 -6.15 -10.47 23.15
C SER A 71 -5.43 -9.62 24.19
N ALA A 72 -6.12 -9.33 25.30
CA ALA A 72 -5.48 -8.86 26.51
C ALA A 72 -5.27 -10.03 27.46
N VAL A 73 -4.00 -10.34 27.76
CA VAL A 73 -3.60 -11.40 28.69
C VAL A 73 -2.43 -10.92 29.55
N HIS A 74 -2.10 -11.65 30.61
CA HIS A 74 -0.88 -11.36 31.37
C HIS A 74 0.36 -11.82 30.59
N ILE A 75 1.35 -10.94 30.39
CA ILE A 75 2.60 -11.25 29.69
C ILE A 75 3.75 -11.39 30.71
N ASP A 76 4.21 -10.30 31.31
CA ASP A 76 5.41 -10.29 32.17
C ASP A 76 5.30 -9.42 33.44
N GLY A 77 4.20 -8.68 33.62
CA GLY A 77 3.95 -7.93 34.87
C GLY A 77 3.53 -6.51 34.59
N SER A 78 3.98 -5.57 35.43
CA SER A 78 3.83 -4.15 35.12
C SER A 78 5.06 -3.67 34.40
N PHE A 79 4.86 -2.98 33.27
CA PHE A 79 5.90 -2.54 32.33
C PHE A 79 6.68 -3.70 31.72
N GLY A 80 7.68 -3.39 30.90
CA GLY A 80 8.40 -4.39 30.12
C GLY A 80 7.71 -4.56 28.77
N THR A 81 7.18 -5.74 28.50
CA THR A 81 6.52 -6.03 27.22
C THR A 81 5.09 -5.52 27.22
N LEU A 82 4.86 -4.34 26.63
CA LEU A 82 3.51 -3.75 26.57
C LEU A 82 2.57 -4.52 25.64
N ALA A 83 3.12 -4.97 24.50
CA ALA A 83 2.40 -5.74 23.50
C ALA A 83 3.38 -6.52 22.61
N SER A 84 2.82 -7.43 21.83
CA SER A 84 3.52 -8.14 20.76
C SER A 84 2.53 -8.49 19.67
N ALA A 85 2.90 -8.23 18.42
CA ALA A 85 2.07 -8.55 17.28
C ALA A 85 2.89 -8.95 16.04
N GLY A 86 2.21 -9.62 15.11
CA GLY A 86 2.82 -9.97 13.83
C GLY A 86 1.92 -10.81 12.92
N PRO A 87 2.36 -11.07 11.69
CA PRO A 87 1.64 -11.90 10.73
C PRO A 87 1.41 -13.33 11.25
N THR A 88 0.20 -13.87 11.04
CA THR A 88 -0.10 -15.30 11.29
C THR A 88 -0.02 -16.14 10.03
N GLY A 89 0.09 -15.49 8.87
CA GLY A 89 0.31 -16.12 7.57
C GLY A 89 0.71 -15.07 6.54
N ALA A 90 1.33 -15.51 5.46
CA ALA A 90 1.76 -14.64 4.37
C ALA A 90 1.48 -15.28 3.00
N VAL A 91 1.34 -14.44 1.97
CA VAL A 91 1.15 -14.87 0.58
C VAL A 91 1.98 -14.03 -0.37
N HIS A 92 2.53 -14.68 -1.39
CA HIS A 92 3.17 -13.99 -2.50
C HIS A 92 2.13 -13.53 -3.52
N ALA A 93 2.19 -12.26 -3.93
CA ALA A 93 1.50 -11.77 -5.10
C ALA A 93 2.43 -10.88 -5.94
N GLY A 94 2.81 -11.39 -7.12
CA GLY A 94 3.85 -10.75 -7.92
C GLY A 94 5.20 -10.80 -7.21
N GLU A 95 5.81 -9.64 -7.02
CA GLU A 95 7.08 -9.48 -6.29
C GLU A 95 6.91 -9.24 -4.79
N TYR A 96 5.68 -9.00 -4.34
CA TYR A 96 5.39 -8.65 -2.95
C TYR A 96 5.00 -9.87 -2.12
N VAL A 97 5.32 -9.80 -0.82
CA VAL A 97 4.84 -10.71 0.21
C VAL A 97 3.92 -9.94 1.15
N TYR A 98 2.64 -10.31 1.15
CA TYR A 98 1.62 -9.71 1.98
C TYR A 98 1.32 -10.57 3.20
N SER A 99 1.09 -9.93 4.34
CA SER A 99 0.44 -10.58 5.47
C SER A 99 -1.01 -10.92 5.11
N THR A 100 -1.51 -12.08 5.57
CA THR A 100 -2.89 -12.54 5.31
C THR A 100 -3.81 -12.39 6.52
N GLY A 101 -3.26 -11.91 7.64
CA GLY A 101 -3.91 -11.81 8.94
C GLY A 101 -2.85 -11.75 10.04
N GLY A 102 -3.26 -11.54 11.29
CA GLY A 102 -2.29 -11.45 12.37
C GLY A 102 -2.83 -11.76 13.75
N GLY A 103 -1.89 -11.79 14.69
CA GLY A 103 -2.15 -11.88 16.12
C GLY A 103 -1.63 -10.63 16.79
N LEU A 104 -2.36 -10.17 17.81
CA LEU A 104 -1.99 -9.03 18.63
C LEU A 104 -2.25 -9.39 20.10
N ILE A 105 -1.23 -9.29 20.93
CA ILE A 105 -1.33 -9.55 22.37
C ILE A 105 -0.92 -8.27 23.11
N LEU A 106 -1.75 -7.75 24.00
CA LEU A 106 -1.39 -6.66 24.92
C LEU A 106 -1.30 -7.18 26.35
N ASP A 107 -0.34 -6.67 27.14
CA ASP A 107 -0.28 -6.99 28.57
C ASP A 107 -1.44 -6.31 29.30
N GLN A 108 -2.38 -7.14 29.74
CA GLN A 108 -3.57 -6.74 30.48
C GLN A 108 -3.23 -5.92 31.74
N ILE A 109 -2.09 -6.17 32.37
CA ILE A 109 -1.66 -5.47 33.59
C ILE A 109 -1.32 -4.00 33.29
N ASP A 110 -0.80 -3.70 32.09
CA ASP A 110 -0.38 -2.36 31.72
C ASP A 110 -1.47 -1.52 31.08
N LEU A 111 -2.53 -2.15 30.56
CA LEU A 111 -3.62 -1.45 29.87
C LEU A 111 -4.26 -0.34 30.71
N TYR A 112 -4.35 -0.48 32.03
CA TYR A 112 -4.89 0.58 32.89
C TYR A 112 -4.07 1.88 32.78
N TYR A 113 -2.75 1.78 32.77
CA TYR A 113 -1.86 2.94 32.69
C TYR A 113 -1.81 3.51 31.27
N ILE A 114 -1.76 2.62 30.27
CA ILE A 114 -1.75 2.99 28.85
C ILE A 114 -3.02 3.76 28.48
N GLU A 115 -4.20 3.27 28.89
CA GLU A 115 -5.47 3.98 28.65
C GLU A 115 -5.51 5.33 29.37
N ARG A 116 -5.06 5.39 30.62
CA ARG A 116 -5.09 6.62 31.42
C ARG A 116 -4.18 7.72 30.85
N ASN A 117 -3.15 7.34 30.12
CA ASN A 117 -2.22 8.27 29.47
C ASN A 117 -2.61 8.57 28.01
N ASP A 118 -3.78 8.12 27.55
CA ASP A 118 -4.26 8.25 26.17
C ASP A 118 -3.32 7.63 25.12
N GLN A 119 -2.60 6.55 25.48
CA GLN A 119 -1.60 5.92 24.60
C GLN A 119 -2.07 4.59 23.97
N LEU A 120 -3.28 4.13 24.29
CA LEU A 120 -3.75 2.82 23.81
C LEU A 120 -3.91 2.80 22.28
N GLU A 121 -4.37 3.90 21.69
CA GLU A 121 -4.55 3.99 20.24
C GLU A 121 -3.21 3.98 19.51
N ASP A 122 -2.22 4.73 20.01
CA ASP A 122 -0.86 4.73 19.49
C ASP A 122 -0.26 3.32 19.54
N LEU A 123 -0.32 2.66 20.71
CA LEU A 123 0.19 1.30 20.87
C LEU A 123 -0.49 0.31 19.92
N VAL A 124 -1.82 0.34 19.79
CA VAL A 124 -2.50 -0.60 18.89
C VAL A 124 -2.20 -0.30 17.42
N ASN A 125 -2.08 0.96 17.02
CA ASN A 125 -1.67 1.31 15.66
C ASN A 125 -0.25 0.81 15.35
N HIS A 126 0.67 0.94 16.29
CA HIS A 126 2.03 0.39 16.18
C HIS A 126 2.00 -1.12 15.93
N GLU A 127 1.29 -1.86 16.77
CA GLU A 127 1.20 -3.32 16.65
C GLU A 127 0.50 -3.76 15.34
N VAL A 128 -0.52 -3.03 14.89
CA VAL A 128 -1.17 -3.33 13.62
C VAL A 128 -0.24 -3.08 12.44
N ALA A 129 0.62 -2.06 12.49
CA ALA A 129 1.65 -1.86 11.47
C ALA A 129 2.59 -3.07 11.35
N HIS A 130 3.00 -3.66 12.48
CA HIS A 130 3.77 -4.91 12.49
C HIS A 130 3.00 -6.08 11.89
N VAL A 131 1.72 -6.22 12.21
CA VAL A 131 0.87 -7.26 11.60
C VAL A 131 0.76 -7.10 10.08
N LEU A 132 0.72 -5.87 9.59
CA LEU A 132 0.64 -5.55 8.17
C LEU A 132 1.96 -5.74 7.42
N GLY A 133 3.08 -5.88 8.12
CA GLY A 133 4.38 -6.22 7.53
C GLY A 133 5.52 -5.25 7.84
N LEU A 134 5.25 -4.10 8.46
CA LEU A 134 6.28 -3.13 8.81
C LEU A 134 7.18 -3.75 9.89
N GLY A 135 8.46 -3.93 9.62
CA GLY A 135 9.41 -4.58 10.53
C GLY A 135 9.35 -6.11 10.54
N THR A 136 8.26 -6.71 10.08
CA THR A 136 8.04 -8.17 10.14
C THR A 136 8.12 -8.87 8.79
N LEU A 137 7.94 -8.14 7.67
CA LEU A 137 8.01 -8.67 6.30
C LEU A 137 9.02 -7.92 5.42
N TRP A 138 9.93 -7.13 6.03
CA TRP A 138 10.91 -6.37 5.27
C TRP A 138 11.92 -7.25 4.54
N GLU A 139 12.40 -8.33 5.17
CA GLU A 139 13.39 -9.24 4.55
C GLU A 139 12.75 -10.02 3.39
N GLU A 140 11.52 -10.49 3.56
CA GLU A 140 10.75 -11.20 2.54
C GLU A 140 10.46 -10.34 1.30
N ASN A 141 10.33 -9.03 1.49
CA ASN A 141 10.16 -8.06 0.41
C ASN A 141 11.49 -7.45 -0.08
N GLY A 142 12.64 -7.91 0.43
CA GLY A 142 13.96 -7.41 0.02
C GLY A 142 14.24 -5.95 0.38
N LEU A 143 13.54 -5.42 1.39
CA LEU A 143 13.62 -4.03 1.83
C LEU A 143 14.68 -3.81 2.92
N TYR A 144 15.07 -4.90 3.58
CA TYR A 144 16.00 -4.93 4.70
C TYR A 144 16.78 -6.25 4.70
N GLU A 145 17.99 -6.23 5.25
CA GLU A 145 18.77 -7.42 5.61
C GLU A 145 19.02 -7.37 7.12
N ALA A 146 18.75 -8.45 7.85
CA ALA A 146 18.95 -8.50 9.30
C ALA A 146 20.34 -8.01 9.73
N GLU A 147 20.37 -7.24 10.82
CA GLU A 147 21.56 -6.58 11.39
C GLU A 147 22.25 -5.56 10.47
N SER A 148 21.72 -5.25 9.29
CA SER A 148 22.31 -4.22 8.43
C SER A 148 22.13 -2.82 9.01
N GLY A 149 21.05 -2.59 9.76
CA GLY A 149 20.62 -1.27 10.23
C GLY A 149 20.14 -0.34 9.12
N ARG A 150 19.86 -0.88 7.93
CA ARG A 150 19.64 -0.10 6.71
C ARG A 150 18.42 -0.59 5.94
N TYR A 151 17.27 0.05 6.18
CA TYR A 151 16.10 -0.14 5.33
C TYR A 151 16.25 0.66 4.02
N THR A 152 15.94 0.04 2.87
CA THR A 152 16.21 0.61 1.54
C THR A 152 15.01 0.69 0.60
N GLY A 153 13.79 0.53 1.10
CA GLY A 153 12.57 0.75 0.32
C GLY A 153 12.53 2.16 -0.29
N ALA A 154 12.17 2.26 -1.56
CA ALA A 154 12.35 3.47 -2.35
C ALA A 154 11.35 4.58 -1.96
N ALA A 155 10.09 4.22 -1.72
CA ALA A 155 9.05 5.16 -1.34
C ALA A 155 9.30 5.73 0.06
N ALA A 156 9.58 4.87 1.04
CA ALA A 156 9.88 5.35 2.39
C ALA A 156 11.17 6.18 2.42
N LEU A 157 12.21 5.78 1.68
CA LEU A 157 13.46 6.55 1.63
C LEU A 157 13.27 7.93 0.98
N GLU A 158 12.37 8.07 0.01
CA GLU A 158 12.01 9.37 -0.55
C GLU A 158 11.29 10.24 0.49
N ALA A 159 10.30 9.68 1.21
CA ALA A 159 9.62 10.38 2.29
C ALA A 159 10.60 10.80 3.40
N TYR A 160 11.45 9.89 3.86
CA TYR A 160 12.47 10.13 4.89
C TYR A 160 13.43 11.27 4.53
N ARG A 161 13.80 11.39 3.24
CA ARG A 161 14.58 12.53 2.76
C ARG A 161 13.82 13.85 2.83
N GLY A 162 12.50 13.81 2.65
CA GLY A 162 11.62 14.97 2.76
C GLY A 162 11.44 15.46 4.21
N GLU A 163 11.32 14.54 5.17
CA GLU A 163 10.99 14.89 6.56
C GLU A 163 12.15 14.86 7.57
N CYS A 164 13.16 13.99 7.37
CA CYS A 164 14.12 13.66 8.43
C CYS A 164 15.59 13.88 8.03
N ASP A 165 16.05 13.34 6.90
CA ASP A 165 17.41 13.56 6.38
C ASP A 165 17.48 13.59 4.85
N ALA A 166 17.56 14.79 4.29
CA ALA A 166 17.61 15.04 2.85
C ALA A 166 18.75 14.34 2.08
N ASN A 167 19.82 13.91 2.76
CA ASN A 167 20.96 13.25 2.12
C ASN A 167 21.01 11.73 2.37
N ALA A 168 19.99 11.18 3.04
CA ALA A 168 19.95 9.78 3.41
C ALA A 168 20.08 8.85 2.19
N THR A 169 20.69 7.69 2.38
CA THR A 169 20.73 6.62 1.37
C THR A 169 20.02 5.34 1.83
N PHE A 170 19.54 5.34 3.07
CA PHE A 170 18.75 4.30 3.74
C PHE A 170 18.07 4.95 4.95
N ILE A 171 17.09 4.26 5.52
CA ILE A 171 16.47 4.64 6.80
C ILE A 171 17.11 3.81 7.92
N PRO A 172 17.62 4.44 9.00
CA PRO A 172 18.22 3.73 10.12
C PRO A 172 17.20 2.85 10.87
N VAL A 173 17.55 1.57 11.01
CA VAL A 173 16.80 0.56 11.78
C VAL A 173 17.55 0.27 13.08
N ASP A 174 16.81 0.05 14.16
CA ASP A 174 17.39 -0.27 15.46
C ASP A 174 18.14 -1.62 15.41
N ILE A 175 19.46 -1.56 15.64
CA ILE A 175 20.35 -2.72 15.76
C ILE A 175 21.07 -2.78 17.12
N VAL A 176 20.62 -2.00 18.10
CA VAL A 176 21.28 -1.87 19.41
C VAL A 176 20.40 -2.37 20.55
N SER A 177 19.08 -2.31 20.40
CA SER A 177 18.12 -2.80 21.37
C SER A 177 18.10 -4.33 21.48
N GLY A 178 17.32 -4.80 22.45
CA GLY A 178 17.13 -6.22 22.73
C GLY A 178 16.27 -6.94 21.69
N GLU A 179 16.16 -8.26 21.87
CA GLU A 179 15.20 -9.09 21.13
C GLU A 179 13.77 -8.54 21.30
N GLY A 180 12.98 -8.58 20.23
CA GLY A 180 11.64 -7.99 20.18
C GLY A 180 11.62 -6.54 19.66
N THR A 181 12.71 -5.79 19.82
CA THR A 181 12.82 -4.42 19.29
C THR A 181 13.79 -4.34 18.10
N ARG A 182 14.94 -4.97 18.24
CA ARG A 182 15.99 -5.00 17.21
C ARG A 182 15.45 -5.50 15.87
N ASN A 183 15.90 -4.89 14.77
CA ASN A 183 15.58 -5.22 13.37
C ASN A 183 14.14 -4.96 12.92
N ALA A 184 13.22 -4.63 13.84
CA ALA A 184 11.81 -4.46 13.51
C ALA A 184 11.34 -3.00 13.60
N HIS A 185 12.17 -2.11 14.15
CA HIS A 185 11.81 -0.73 14.46
C HIS A 185 12.77 0.26 13.83
N TRP A 186 12.28 1.47 13.59
CA TRP A 186 13.18 2.58 13.29
C TRP A 186 14.05 2.89 14.50
N ASP A 187 15.27 3.35 14.22
CA ASP A 187 16.17 3.84 15.26
C ASP A 187 15.57 5.07 15.98
N GLU A 188 15.59 5.11 17.32
CA GLU A 188 14.96 6.21 18.07
C GLU A 188 15.60 7.58 17.82
N GLU A 189 16.88 7.65 17.49
CA GLU A 189 17.57 8.93 17.28
C GLU A 189 17.50 9.35 15.81
N PHE A 190 17.71 8.39 14.91
CA PHE A 190 17.88 8.68 13.49
C PHE A 190 16.65 8.33 12.64
N GLY A 191 15.72 7.53 13.15
CA GLY A 191 14.49 7.10 12.46
C GLY A 191 13.33 8.09 12.50
N CYS A 192 13.61 9.39 12.37
CA CYS A 192 12.67 10.51 12.57
C CYS A 192 12.37 10.87 14.05
N GLY A 193 13.20 10.38 14.96
CA GLY A 193 13.20 10.75 16.37
C GLY A 193 12.26 9.91 17.23
N ASN A 194 12.47 9.98 18.55
CA ASN A 194 11.85 9.13 19.57
C ASN A 194 10.34 9.33 19.81
N ARG A 195 9.66 10.05 18.91
CA ARG A 195 8.19 10.21 18.91
C ARG A 195 7.57 9.60 17.67
N GLU A 196 8.37 9.15 16.72
CA GLU A 196 7.87 8.38 15.59
C GLU A 196 7.30 7.06 16.12
N LEU A 197 6.10 6.72 15.67
CA LEU A 197 5.30 5.65 16.25
C LEU A 197 5.97 4.27 16.15
N MET A 198 6.64 3.98 15.04
CA MET A 198 7.33 2.71 14.73
C MET A 198 8.76 2.65 15.27
N THR A 199 9.13 3.53 16.21
CA THR A 199 10.29 3.32 17.07
C THR A 199 9.97 2.31 18.18
N GLY A 200 11.01 1.69 18.74
CA GLY A 200 10.88 0.57 19.68
C GLY A 200 10.28 0.86 21.05
N PHE A 201 10.07 2.13 21.38
CA PHE A 201 9.68 2.55 22.72
C PHE A 201 8.49 3.51 22.66
N LEU A 202 7.41 3.14 23.34
CA LEU A 202 6.20 3.95 23.37
C LEU A 202 6.49 5.33 23.98
N SER A 203 6.22 6.37 23.19
CA SER A 203 6.46 7.76 23.55
C SER A 203 5.16 8.53 23.68
N SER A 204 5.17 9.62 24.43
CA SER A 204 3.99 10.49 24.56
C SER A 204 3.83 11.37 23.32
N ASN A 205 2.59 11.58 22.87
CA ASN A 205 2.28 12.30 21.63
C ASN A 205 3.03 11.66 20.44
N ALA A 206 2.97 10.34 20.32
CA ALA A 206 3.56 9.66 19.19
C ALA A 206 2.88 10.11 17.88
N PHE A 207 3.58 9.96 16.76
CA PHE A 207 3.03 10.29 15.44
C PHE A 207 3.46 9.25 14.42
N PHE A 208 2.57 8.97 13.47
CA PHE A 208 2.89 8.15 12.31
C PHE A 208 3.53 9.05 11.25
N SER A 209 4.80 8.80 10.89
CA SER A 209 5.49 9.63 9.91
C SER A 209 5.10 9.32 8.47
N ASP A 210 5.40 10.24 7.54
CA ASP A 210 5.23 9.97 6.11
C ASP A 210 6.19 8.84 5.68
N THR A 211 7.36 8.71 6.32
CA THR A 211 8.27 7.56 6.12
C THR A 211 7.60 6.23 6.44
N SER A 212 6.98 6.12 7.62
CA SER A 212 6.31 4.88 8.04
C SER A 212 5.13 4.57 7.12
N LEU A 213 4.33 5.57 6.72
CA LEU A 213 3.24 5.36 5.76
C LEU A 213 3.77 4.88 4.41
N ALA A 214 4.77 5.56 3.86
CA ALA A 214 5.35 5.21 2.57
C ALA A 214 6.02 3.83 2.56
N SER A 215 6.47 3.31 3.71
CA SER A 215 6.98 1.93 3.82
C SER A 215 5.92 0.87 3.46
N PHE A 216 4.63 1.17 3.63
CA PHE A 216 3.58 0.27 3.14
C PHE A 216 3.50 0.22 1.61
N THR A 217 3.88 1.29 0.91
CA THR A 217 3.99 1.25 -0.56
C THR A 217 5.12 0.31 -0.99
N ASP A 218 6.25 0.35 -0.28
CA ASP A 218 7.36 -0.57 -0.50
C ASP A 218 6.99 -2.03 -0.19
N LEU A 219 6.13 -2.26 0.81
CA LEU A 219 5.52 -3.57 1.12
C LEU A 219 4.41 -3.98 0.14
N GLY A 220 4.09 -3.15 -0.85
CA GLY A 220 3.13 -3.48 -1.90
C GLY A 220 1.69 -3.03 -1.64
N TYR A 221 1.41 -2.27 -0.60
CA TYR A 221 0.07 -1.69 -0.37
C TYR A 221 -0.13 -0.43 -1.21
N ARG A 222 -1.38 -0.14 -1.57
CA ARG A 222 -1.77 1.16 -2.14
C ARG A 222 -2.27 2.06 -1.02
N LEU A 223 -1.67 3.25 -0.92
CA LEU A 223 -2.12 4.26 0.02
C LEU A 223 -3.24 5.12 -0.58
N ALA A 224 -4.26 5.41 0.23
CA ALA A 224 -5.31 6.33 -0.14
C ALA A 224 -4.75 7.76 -0.29
N GLY A 225 -5.22 8.51 -1.30
CA GLY A 225 -4.79 9.90 -1.52
C GLY A 225 -3.50 10.08 -2.33
N PHE A 226 -2.76 8.99 -2.63
CA PHE A 226 -1.55 9.02 -3.47
C PHE A 226 -1.83 8.64 -4.95
N GLU A 227 -3.08 8.31 -5.29
CA GLU A 227 -3.47 7.85 -6.65
C GLU A 227 -3.51 8.96 -7.72
N GLU A 228 -3.41 10.24 -7.37
CA GLU A 228 -3.59 11.32 -8.37
C GLU A 228 -2.35 11.62 -9.24
N VAL A 229 -1.19 11.01 -8.97
CA VAL A 229 0.07 11.38 -9.68
C VAL A 229 0.46 10.42 -10.82
N ILE A 230 -0.10 9.21 -10.92
CA ILE A 230 0.35 8.20 -11.93
C ILE A 230 -0.79 7.64 -12.80
N ALA A 231 -1.89 8.38 -12.98
CA ALA A 231 -2.76 8.13 -14.13
C ALA A 231 -2.25 8.98 -15.30
N PRO A 232 -1.56 8.43 -16.34
CA PRO A 232 -1.45 9.16 -17.60
C PRO A 232 -2.88 9.37 -18.09
N SER A 233 -3.38 10.59 -17.95
CA SER A 233 -4.62 10.97 -18.62
C SER A 233 -4.47 10.57 -20.09
N PRO A 234 -5.36 9.73 -20.66
CA PRO A 234 -5.28 9.39 -22.06
C PRO A 234 -5.50 10.69 -22.83
N VAL A 235 -4.41 11.25 -23.36
CA VAL A 235 -4.47 12.42 -24.23
C VAL A 235 -5.37 12.03 -25.41
N PRO A 236 -6.51 12.69 -25.63
CA PRO A 236 -7.33 12.41 -26.80
C PRO A 236 -6.48 12.73 -28.03
N LEU A 237 -6.17 11.71 -28.83
CA LEU A 237 -5.54 11.93 -30.13
C LEU A 237 -6.43 12.90 -30.92
N PRO A 238 -5.93 14.06 -31.38
CA PRO A 238 -6.74 14.93 -32.21
C PRO A 238 -7.11 14.17 -33.48
N ALA A 239 -8.40 14.21 -33.83
CA ALA A 239 -8.98 13.58 -35.02
C ALA A 239 -8.39 14.09 -36.36
N SER A 240 -7.33 14.91 -36.33
CA SER A 240 -6.58 15.37 -37.50
C SER A 240 -5.62 14.32 -38.07
N GLY A 241 -5.23 13.29 -37.31
CA GLY A 241 -4.30 12.25 -37.78
C GLY A 241 -4.88 11.25 -38.81
N VAL A 242 -6.20 11.06 -38.83
CA VAL A 242 -6.86 10.10 -39.74
C VAL A 242 -7.36 10.78 -41.03
N MET A 243 -7.43 12.11 -41.07
CA MET A 243 -7.90 12.90 -42.22
C MET A 243 -6.80 13.35 -43.20
N LEU A 244 -5.57 12.83 -43.09
CA LEU A 244 -4.48 13.20 -44.00
C LEU A 244 -4.09 12.13 -45.03
N VAL A 245 -4.65 10.91 -44.94
CA VAL A 245 -4.39 9.84 -45.92
C VAL A 245 -5.46 9.73 -47.02
N ALA A 246 -6.63 10.37 -46.87
CA ALA A 246 -7.70 10.34 -47.87
C ALA A 246 -7.60 11.44 -48.96
N GLY A 247 -6.61 12.34 -48.89
CA GLY A 247 -6.54 13.56 -49.72
C GLY A 247 -5.65 13.55 -50.97
N LEU A 248 -4.91 12.47 -51.25
CA LEU A 248 -3.91 12.44 -52.35
C LEU A 248 -4.28 11.51 -53.53
N GLY A 249 -5.54 11.07 -53.65
CA GLY A 249 -5.98 10.13 -54.69
C GLY A 249 -6.70 10.73 -55.90
N ALA A 250 -6.75 12.07 -56.05
CA ALA A 250 -7.66 12.71 -57.00
C ALA A 250 -6.99 13.61 -58.06
N PHE A 251 -5.89 13.19 -58.69
CA PHE A 251 -5.46 13.77 -59.97
C PHE A 251 -4.70 12.74 -60.82
N GLY A 252 -5.33 12.21 -61.88
CA GLY A 252 -4.61 11.33 -62.80
C GLY A 252 -5.42 10.58 -63.87
N ALA A 253 -6.36 11.23 -64.57
CA ALA A 253 -6.97 10.65 -65.77
C ALA A 253 -6.81 11.57 -66.98
N ILE A 254 -5.59 11.65 -67.54
CA ILE A 254 -5.36 12.16 -68.90
C ILE A 254 -4.95 10.98 -69.79
N ARG A 255 -5.93 10.42 -70.49
CA ARG A 255 -5.74 9.38 -71.51
C ARG A 255 -5.18 10.01 -72.79
N ARG A 256 -3.88 9.90 -73.01
CA ARG A 256 -3.21 10.26 -74.27
C ARG A 256 -3.68 9.30 -75.39
N ARG A 257 -4.50 9.79 -76.33
CA ARG A 257 -4.75 9.09 -77.61
C ARG A 257 -3.50 9.21 -78.48
N ARG A 258 -2.87 8.07 -78.82
CA ARG A 258 -1.83 7.98 -79.85
C ARG A 258 -2.51 7.85 -81.22
N ASN A 259 -2.28 8.83 -82.09
CA ASN A 259 -2.52 8.66 -83.52
C ASN A 259 -1.40 7.77 -84.09
N LYS A 260 -1.76 6.74 -84.86
CA LYS A 260 -0.86 6.07 -85.81
C LYS A 260 -1.21 6.54 -87.21
N ALA A 261 -0.18 6.87 -87.98
CA ALA A 261 -0.25 7.29 -89.36
C ALA A 261 -0.65 6.15 -90.30
N ALA A 262 -1.51 6.44 -91.27
CA ALA A 262 -1.35 6.28 -92.72
C ALA A 262 -2.60 6.85 -93.40
#